data_AF-A0AAV0D7R0-F1
#
_entry.id   AF-A0AAV0D7R0-F1
#
_cell.length_a   1.000
_cell.length_b   1.000
_cell.length_c   1.000
_cell.angle_alpha   90.00
_cell.angle_beta   90.00
_cell.angle_gamma   90.00
#
_symmetry.space_group_name_H-M   'P 1'
#
loop_
_entity.id
_entity.type
_entity.pdbx_description
1 polymer ?
#
loop_
_entity_poly.entity_id
_entity_poly.type
_entity_poly.pdbx_seq_one_letter_code
_entity_poly.pdbx_strand_id
1 'polypeptide(L)' 'MLKKYVPDPSHVLEKPPVEIREDLNYAVRPVRILDRQVKKLRSKRVPMVKILWKSDRVEEETWETEALMKDQYAFLFE' A
#
# COMPACT_ATOMS: atom_id res chain seq x y z
N MET A 1 34.81 -21.14 -9.76
CA MET A 1 34.42 -22.33 -8.97
C MET A 1 33.72 -21.86 -7.70
N LEU A 2 32.48 -22.30 -7.45
CA LEU A 2 31.79 -22.02 -6.18
C LEU A 2 32.39 -22.87 -5.07
N LYS A 3 32.64 -22.26 -3.90
CA LYS A 3 33.05 -22.98 -2.69
C LYS A 3 31.81 -23.45 -1.93
N LYS A 4 31.93 -24.62 -1.28
CA LYS A 4 30.87 -25.17 -0.44
C LYS A 4 30.61 -24.24 0.75
N TYR A 5 29.36 -23.85 0.93
CA TYR A 5 28.94 -23.06 2.09
C TYR A 5 28.92 -23.93 3.36
N VAL A 6 29.39 -23.38 4.48
CA VAL A 6 29.30 -23.98 5.81
C VAL A 6 28.20 -23.24 6.58
N PRO A 7 27.11 -23.90 6.96
CA PRO A 7 26.01 -23.25 7.67
C PRO A 7 26.45 -22.78 9.06
N ASP A 8 26.17 -21.52 9.39
CA ASP A 8 26.33 -20.94 10.73
C ASP A 8 24.99 -20.28 11.13
N PRO A 9 24.46 -20.54 12.35
CA PRO A 9 23.26 -19.87 12.84
C PRO A 9 23.33 -18.33 12.84
N SER A 10 24.52 -17.74 12.98
CA SER A 10 24.73 -16.29 12.90
C SER A 10 24.60 -15.72 11.48
N HIS A 11 24.69 -16.57 10.45
CA HIS A 11 24.40 -16.18 9.07
C HIS A 11 22.90 -16.15 8.78
N VAL A 12 22.06 -16.60 9.72
CA VAL A 12 20.60 -16.49 9.61
C VAL A 12 20.21 -15.05 9.89
N LEU A 13 19.83 -14.32 8.85
CA LEU A 13 19.26 -12.99 8.99
C LEU A 13 17.90 -13.10 9.68
N GLU A 14 17.71 -12.33 10.75
CA GLU A 14 16.40 -12.18 11.35
C GLU A 14 15.44 -11.58 10.33
N LYS A 15 14.33 -12.28 10.08
CA LYS A 15 13.25 -11.70 9.28
C LYS A 15 12.61 -10.62 10.13
N PRO A 16 12.50 -9.37 9.65
CA PRO A 16 11.74 -8.37 10.39
C PRO A 16 10.31 -8.89 10.61
N PRO A 17 9.64 -8.50 11.71
CA PRO A 17 8.26 -8.89 11.96
C PRO A 17 7.37 -8.32 10.84
N VAL A 18 6.50 -9.16 10.28
CA VAL A 18 5.46 -8.75 9.33
C VAL A 18 4.14 -8.78 10.08
N GLU A 19 3.43 -7.66 10.17
CA GLU A 19 2.04 -7.68 10.62
C GLU A 19 1.16 -8.21 9.50
N ILE A 20 0.95 -9.53 9.54
CA ILE A 20 0.00 -10.23 8.68
C ILE A 20 -1.28 -10.42 9.50
N ARG A 21 -2.41 -9.97 8.96
CA ARG A 21 -3.72 -10.26 9.55
C ARG A 21 -4.00 -11.77 9.45
N GLU A 22 -4.92 -12.29 10.27
CA GLU A 22 -5.24 -13.74 10.30
C GLU A 22 -5.69 -14.30 8.95
N ASP A 23 -6.16 -13.44 8.04
CA ASP A 23 -6.55 -13.74 6.65
C ASP A 23 -5.38 -13.72 5.66
N LEU A 24 -4.14 -13.65 6.16
CA LEU A 24 -2.90 -13.54 5.38
C LEU A 24 -2.74 -12.24 4.56
N ASN A 25 -3.57 -11.22 4.83
CA ASN A 25 -3.46 -9.92 4.17
C ASN A 25 -2.57 -8.94 4.95
N TYR A 26 -1.84 -8.09 4.21
CA TYR A 26 -1.06 -6.99 4.79
C TYR A 26 -2.01 -5.87 5.25
N ALA A 27 -1.81 -5.37 6.48
CA ALA A 27 -2.63 -4.30 7.05
C ALA A 27 -2.23 -2.92 6.50
N VAL A 28 -2.61 -2.62 5.26
CA VAL A 28 -2.35 -1.31 4.64
C VAL A 28 -3.42 -0.30 5.10
N ARG A 29 -3.02 0.89 5.56
CA ARG A 29 -3.94 1.96 6.00
C ARG A 29 -3.78 3.21 5.14
N PRO A 30 -4.86 3.85 4.69
CA PRO A 30 -4.73 5.12 3.97
C PRO A 30 -4.37 6.23 4.96
N VAL A 31 -3.37 7.02 4.61
CA VAL A 31 -2.85 8.10 5.45
C VAL A 31 -3.48 9.43 5.06
N ARG A 32 -3.40 9.78 3.77
CA ARG A 32 -3.86 11.08 3.25
C ARG A 32 -4.05 11.05 1.75
N ILE A 33 -4.83 12.01 1.26
CA ILE A 33 -4.93 12.31 -0.16
C ILE A 33 -3.74 13.19 -0.55
N LEU A 34 -2.96 12.75 -1.53
CA LEU A 34 -1.82 13.48 -2.08
C LEU A 34 -2.22 14.41 -3.23
N ASP A 35 -3.18 13.99 -4.05
CA ASP A 35 -3.60 14.73 -5.24
C ASP A 35 -5.03 14.36 -5.67
N ARG A 36 -5.66 15.20 -6.49
CA ARG A 36 -7.00 14.98 -7.06
C ARG A 36 -6.98 15.28 -8.57
N GLN A 37 -7.47 14.35 -9.38
CA GLN A 37 -7.52 14.51 -10.83
C GLN A 37 -8.83 13.95 -11.40
N VAL A 38 -9.33 14.56 -12.48
CA VAL A 38 -10.47 14.02 -13.24
C VAL A 38 -9.96 13.29 -14.49
N LYS A 39 -10.12 11.97 -14.52
CA LYS A 39 -9.83 11.16 -15.71
C LYS A 39 -10.97 11.33 -16.72
N LYS A 40 -10.65 11.94 -17.88
CA LYS A 40 -11.58 12.06 -19.00
C LYS A 40 -11.50 10.80 -19.85
N LEU A 41 -12.59 10.03 -19.88
CA LEU A 41 -12.81 8.93 -20.81
C LEU A 41 -13.64 9.43 -22.00
N ARG A 42 -13.84 8.58 -23.02
CA ARG A 42 -14.59 8.94 -24.24
C ARG A 42 -16.00 9.47 -23.97
N SER A 43 -16.68 8.95 -22.95
CA SER A 43 -18.08 9.29 -22.63
C SER A 43 -18.30 9.79 -21.21
N LYS A 44 -17.28 9.75 -20.34
CA LYS A 44 -17.43 10.01 -18.91
C LYS A 44 -16.23 10.74 -18.33
N ARG A 45 -16.47 11.46 -17.24
CA ARG A 45 -15.44 12.07 -16.38
C ARG A 45 -15.46 11.36 -15.04
N VAL A 46 -14.33 10.80 -14.62
CA VAL A 46 -14.22 10.06 -13.37
C VAL A 46 -13.25 10.81 -12.45
N PRO A 47 -13.75 11.38 -11.32
CA PRO A 47 -12.87 11.93 -10.29
C PRO A 47 -12.06 10.83 -9.63
N MET A 48 -10.75 11.04 -9.56
CA MET A 48 -9.78 10.16 -8.94
C MET A 48 -8.97 10.93 -7.90
N VAL A 49 -8.54 10.23 -6.87
CA VAL A 49 -7.71 10.75 -5.79
C VAL A 49 -6.47 9.88 -5.67
N LYS A 50 -5.32 10.51 -5.50
CA LYS A 50 -4.06 9.83 -5.23
C LYS A 50 -3.96 9.64 -3.73
N ILE A 51 -3.85 8.40 -3.27
CA ILE A 51 -3.83 8.06 -1.84
C ILE A 51 -2.44 7.59 -1.46
N LEU A 52 -1.92 8.15 -0.37
CA LEU A 52 -0.75 7.60 0.30
C LEU A 52 -1.22 6.51 1.26
N TRP A 53 -0.71 5.32 1.06
CA TRP A 53 -0.94 4.16 1.91
C TRP A 53 0.30 3.91 2.76
N LYS A 54 0.08 3.66 4.05
CA LYS A 54 1.14 3.27 4.97
C LYS A 54 0.94 1.83 5.38
N SER A 55 1.95 1.03 5.07
CA SER A 55 2.25 -0.25 5.69
C SER A 55 3.46 -0.08 6.60
N ASP A 56 3.77 -1.06 7.44
CA ASP A 56 4.91 -0.99 8.37
C ASP A 56 6.27 -0.90 7.65
N ARG A 57 6.31 -1.26 6.37
CA ARG A 57 7.55 -1.35 5.58
C ARG A 57 7.59 -0.47 4.34
N VAL A 58 6.43 -0.12 3.81
CA VAL A 58 6.32 0.51 2.49
C VAL A 58 5.26 1.58 2.54
N GLU A 59 5.62 2.73 1.99
CA GLU A 59 4.65 3.73 1.58
C GLU A 59 4.33 3.52 0.11
N GLU A 60 3.05 3.30 -0.18
CA GLU A 60 2.57 3.08 -1.55
C GLU A 60 1.64 4.21 -1.96
N GLU A 61 1.66 4.54 -3.24
CA GLU A 61 0.80 5.57 -3.82
C GLU A 61 -0.07 4.94 -4.90
N THR A 62 -1.39 4.95 -4.71
CA THR A 62 -2.33 4.47 -5.74
C THR A 62 -3.33 5.54 -6.11
N TRP A 63 -3.93 5.41 -7.29
CA TRP A 63 -5.03 6.25 -7.76
C TRP A 63 -6.34 5.50 -7.61
N GLU A 64 -7.19 5.99 -6.72
CA GLU A 64 -8.52 5.41 -6.47
C GLU A 64 -9.62 6.36 -6.93
N THR A 65 -10.82 5.82 -7.15
CA THR A 65 -11.98 6.67 -7.45
C THR A 65 -12.40 7.45 -6.20
N GLU A 66 -12.74 8.73 -6.37
CA GLU A 66 -13.14 9.58 -5.24
C GLU A 66 -14.40 9.04 -4.53
N ALA A 67 -15.32 8.45 -5.29
CA ALA A 67 -16.54 7.87 -4.75
C ALA A 67 -16.25 6.69 -3.79
N LEU A 68 -15.37 5.77 -4.18
CA LEU A 68 -14.98 4.64 -3.34
C LEU A 68 -14.29 5.11 -2.06
N MET A 69 -13.38 6.09 -2.18
CA MET A 69 -12.64 6.59 -1.02
C MET A 69 -13.55 7.36 -0.05
N LYS A 70 -14.56 8.08 -0.54
CA LYS A 70 -15.56 8.73 0.32
C LYS A 70 -16.45 7.72 1.07
N ASP A 71 -16.78 6.61 0.42
CA ASP A 71 -17.60 5.56 1.02
C ASP A 71 -16.85 4.80 2.12
N GLN A 72 -15.61 4.38 1.85
CA GLN A 72 -14.83 3.56 2.79
C GLN A 72 -14.01 4.37 3.79
N TYR A 73 -13.56 5.57 3.42
CA TYR A 73 -12.60 6.37 4.18
C TYR A 73 -13.00 7.85 4.17
N ALA A 74 -14.25 8.14 4.54
CA ALA A 74 -14.81 9.49 4.58
C ALA A 74 -13.94 10.50 5.34
N PHE A 75 -13.28 10.06 6.42
CA PHE A 75 -12.39 10.88 7.26
C PHE A 75 -11.19 11.48 6.51
N LEU A 76 -10.85 10.98 5.31
CA LEU A 76 -9.78 11.55 4.49
C LEU A 76 -10.21 12.83 3.73
N PHE A 77 -11.50 13.16 3.75
CA PHE A 77 -12.09 14.26 2.99
C PHE A 77 -12.65 15.41 3.84
N GLU A 78 -12.53 15.32 5.17
CA GLU A 78 -12.89 16.40 6.12
C GLU A 78 -11.88 17.55 6.13
#